data_AF-A0A0N4XPJ4-F1
#
_entry.id   AF-A0A0N4XPJ4-F1
#
_cell.length_a   1.000
_cell.length_b   1.000
_cell.length_c   1.000
_cell.angle_alpha   90.00
_cell.angle_beta   90.00
_cell.angle_gamma   90.00
#
_symmetry.space_group_name_H-M   'P 1'
#
loop_
_entity.id
_entity.type
_entity.pdbx_description
1 polymer ?
#
loop_
_entity_poly.entity_id
_entity_poly.type
_entity_poly.pdbx_seq_one_letter_code
_entity_poly.pdbx_strand_id
1 'polypeptide(L)' 'MCDDEVAALVVDNGSGMCKAGFAGDDAPRAVFPSI' A
#
# COMPACT_ATOMS: atom_id res chain seq x y z
N MET A 1 -21.21 7.68 -15.63
CA MET A 1 -20.81 7.63 -14.21
C MET A 1 -19.31 7.75 -14.22
N CYS A 2 -18.74 8.85 -13.73
CA CYS A 2 -17.30 8.91 -13.53
C CYS A 2 -16.98 7.93 -12.40
N ASP A 3 -16.60 6.70 -12.75
CA ASP A 3 -15.78 5.89 -11.85
C ASP A 3 -14.45 6.63 -11.75
N ASP A 4 -14.33 7.50 -10.74
CA ASP A 4 -13.02 7.91 -10.28
C ASP A 4 -12.25 6.61 -10.02
N GLU A 5 -11.21 6.32 -10.80
CA GLU A 5 -10.50 5.04 -10.76
C GLU A 5 -10.03 4.74 -9.32
N VAL A 6 -10.83 3.98 -8.57
CA VAL A 6 -10.51 3.65 -7.18
C VAL A 6 -9.38 2.62 -7.21
N ALA A 7 -8.16 3.11 -7.10
CA ALA A 7 -6.99 2.26 -6.96
C ALA A 7 -6.99 1.60 -5.58
N ALA A 8 -7.01 0.27 -5.57
CA ALA A 8 -6.96 -0.49 -4.31
C ALA A 8 -5.59 -0.30 -3.62
N LEU A 9 -5.62 -0.03 -2.32
CA LEU A 9 -4.42 0.02 -1.47
C LEU A 9 -4.15 -1.34 -0.86
N VAL A 10 -2.88 -1.72 -0.81
CA VAL A 10 -2.37 -2.90 -0.10
C VAL A 10 -1.51 -2.42 1.06
N VAL A 11 -1.79 -2.94 2.25
CA VAL A 11 -1.05 -2.63 3.47
C VAL A 11 -0.60 -3.93 4.14
N ASP A 12 0.71 -4.09 4.29
CA ASP A 12 1.35 -5.15 5.08
C ASP A 12 1.69 -4.59 6.47
N ASN A 13 1.00 -5.08 7.49
CA ASN A 13 1.16 -4.65 8.88
C ASN A 13 2.19 -5.53 9.60
N GLY A 14 3.44 -5.49 9.13
CA GLY A 14 4.56 -6.13 9.81
C GLY A 14 4.85 -5.46 11.16
N SER A 15 5.24 -6.24 12.17
CA SER A 15 5.56 -5.71 13.51
C SER A 15 6.87 -4.93 13.59
N GLY A 16 7.78 -5.11 12.63
CA GLY A 16 9.01 -4.30 12.51
C GLY A 16 8.88 -3.17 11.48
N MET A 17 8.29 -3.48 10.33
CA MET A 17 8.12 -2.53 9.22
C MET A 17 6.72 -2.66 8.63
N CYS A 18 6.02 -1.54 8.49
CA CYS A 18 4.81 -1.42 7.71
C CYS A 18 5.16 -1.08 6.27
N LYS A 19 4.43 -1.67 5.32
CA LYS A 19 4.59 -1.42 3.89
C LYS A 19 3.24 -1.07 3.27
N ALA A 20 3.23 -0.08 2.39
CA ALA A 20 2.02 0.34 1.68
C ALA A 20 2.31 0.58 0.19
N GLY A 21 1.33 0.28 -0.66
CA GLY A 21 1.39 0.51 -2.10
C GLY A 21 0.03 0.31 -2.75
N PHE A 22 -0.05 0.51 -4.06
CA PHE A 22 -1.25 0.19 -4.82
C PHE A 22 -1.23 -1.27 -5.28
N ALA A 23 -2.41 -1.89 -5.37
CA ALA A 23 -2.53 -3.24 -5.89
C ALA A 23 -2.02 -3.30 -7.33
N GLY A 24 -1.13 -4.26 -7.61
CA GLY A 24 -0.51 -4.44 -8.93
C GLY A 24 0.84 -3.73 -9.13
N ASP A 25 1.28 -2.88 -8.17
CA ASP A 25 2.67 -2.40 -8.17
C ASP A 25 3.63 -3.58 -7.89
N ASP A 26 4.81 -3.57 -8.53
CA ASP A 26 5.84 -4.61 -8.33
C ASP A 26 6.51 -4.55 -6.94
N ALA A 27 6.41 -3.41 -6.25
CA ALA A 27 7.04 -3.15 -4.95
C ALA A 27 6.24 -2.13 -4.13
N PRO A 28 6.37 -2.12 -2.79
CA PRO A 28 5.72 -1.14 -1.94
C PRO A 28 6.27 0.27 -2.23
N ARG A 29 5.38 1.27 -2.27
CA ARG A 29 5.75 2.67 -2.46
C ARG A 29 6.25 3.32 -1.17
N ALA A 30 5.77 2.85 -0.03
CA ALA A 30 6.20 3.31 1.28
C ALA A 30 6.59 2.11 2.16
N VAL A 31 7.70 2.27 2.87
CA VAL A 31 8.20 1.31 3.86
C VAL A 31 8.67 2.12 5.06
N PHE A 32 8.11 1.85 6.24
CA PHE A 32 8.38 2.63 7.45
C PHE A 32 8.39 1.73 8.71
N PRO A 33 9.15 2.09 9.75
CA PRO A 33 9.12 1.36 11.02
C PRO A 33 7.73 1.37 11.65
N SER A 34 7.36 0.27 12.30
CA SER A 34 6.06 0.12 12.96
C SER A 34 6.10 0.59 14.41
N ILE A 35 6.40 1.88 14.61
CA ILE A 35 6.48 2.56 15.93
C ILE A 35 5.54 3.76 16.02
#